data_AF-A0A538CHD5-F1
#
_entry.id   AF-A0A538CHD5-F1
#
_cell.length_a   1.000
_cell.length_b   1.000
_cell.length_c   1.000
_cell.angle_alpha   90.00
_cell.angle_beta   90.00
_cell.angle_gamma   90.00
#
_symmetry.space_group_name_H-M   'P 1'
#
loop_
_entity.id
_entity.type
_entity.pdbx_description
1 polymer ?
#
loop_
_entity_poly.entity_id
_entity_poly.type
_entity_poly.pdbx_seq_one_letter_code
_entity_poly.pdbx_strand_id
1 'polypeptide(L)'
;MMSSARRQRRFFRRGSLVLVLLVLALSALTTAVALAVTRHAPPQLRTARGVVDGSFHPIAGKFVPDKTQLRDCRAGDVRCFEQAFGNLAYQEGPKPALALFDQRRAADKTVSSDCHRIAHMIGSAALAYFHGNVAQAYSHGSASCASGYFHGILERAFAKVHSEAGLIRVARSLCRGAGVRRHSFLDYQCTHGLGHGLMIQTGYDLPTALRVCGRLQTRWDEISCTGGAFMENGSTVYGLRSQWLKDNDPIYPCNRVKLRDKSSCYLRVTTQILRTNRFNWPATAARCREVGAKWRLYCFRSYGRDTVQYASGKSRSILRLCELAGPEAGQCLYGAARTLSDRDASAKQAAAFCRTAPTGQAASCFAGLGVVVGLLQPTDHDQAKACAHPAGAYAGACLGAAIGEVAPNGRGAWG
;
A
#
# COMPACT_ATOMS: atom_id res chain seq x y z
N MET A 1 -13.70 -50.23 -76.91
CA MET A 1 -13.78 -50.05 -75.44
C MET A 1 -12.65 -49.14 -74.88
N MET A 2 -12.47 -47.89 -75.36
CA MET A 2 -11.40 -47.00 -74.87
C MET A 2 -11.84 -45.57 -74.46
N SER A 3 -13.14 -45.26 -74.48
CA SER A 3 -13.62 -43.88 -74.22
C SER A 3 -14.06 -43.60 -72.77
N SER A 4 -14.36 -44.63 -71.96
CA SER A 4 -14.94 -44.43 -70.61
C SER A 4 -13.88 -44.13 -69.53
N ALA A 5 -12.72 -44.79 -69.59
CA ALA A 5 -11.68 -44.68 -68.55
C ALA A 5 -10.99 -43.29 -68.49
N ARG A 6 -10.90 -42.56 -69.61
CA ARG A 6 -10.31 -41.21 -69.64
C ARG A 6 -11.21 -40.14 -69.02
N ARG A 7 -12.54 -40.34 -69.03
CA ARG A 7 -13.52 -39.37 -68.50
C ARG A 7 -13.59 -39.43 -66.97
N GLN A 8 -13.54 -40.64 -66.39
CA GLN A 8 -13.48 -40.84 -64.93
C GLN A 8 -12.21 -40.24 -64.29
N ARG A 9 -11.03 -40.42 -64.90
CA ARG A 9 -9.77 -39.85 -64.36
C ARG A 9 -9.74 -38.32 -64.35
N ARG A 10 -10.38 -37.65 -65.33
CA ARG A 10 -10.48 -36.17 -65.37
C ARG A 10 -11.46 -35.63 -64.32
N PHE A 11 -12.53 -36.37 -64.02
CA PHE A 11 -13.52 -35.97 -63.02
C PHE A 11 -12.93 -36.05 -61.60
N PHE A 12 -12.23 -37.15 -61.27
CA PHE A 12 -11.55 -37.30 -59.98
C PHE A 12 -10.44 -36.25 -59.77
N ARG A 13 -9.62 -35.96 -60.79
CA ARG A 13 -8.58 -34.92 -60.67
C ARG A 13 -9.15 -33.52 -60.45
N ARG A 14 -10.29 -33.19 -61.07
CA ARG A 14 -10.97 -31.89 -60.86
C ARG A 14 -11.60 -31.78 -59.47
N GLY A 15 -12.22 -32.86 -58.98
CA GLY A 15 -12.77 -32.91 -57.63
C GLY A 15 -11.69 -32.74 -56.55
N SER A 16 -10.55 -33.41 -56.70
CA SER A 16 -9.42 -33.27 -55.78
C SER A 16 -8.80 -31.87 -55.80
N LEU A 17 -8.70 -31.22 -56.97
CA LEU A 17 -8.15 -29.86 -57.06
C LEU A 17 -9.04 -28.82 -56.39
N VAL A 18 -10.36 -28.93 -56.57
CA VAL A 18 -11.34 -28.03 -55.94
C VAL A 18 -11.33 -28.21 -54.42
N LEU A 19 -11.22 -29.45 -53.93
CA LEU A 19 -11.12 -29.73 -52.49
C LEU A 19 -9.84 -29.12 -51.89
N VAL A 20 -8.69 -29.26 -52.56
CA VAL A 20 -7.43 -28.67 -52.11
C VAL A 20 -7.50 -27.14 -52.08
N LEU A 21 -8.08 -26.51 -53.09
CA LEU A 21 -8.25 -25.05 -53.14
C LEU A 21 -9.20 -24.54 -52.04
N LEU A 22 -10.28 -25.27 -51.74
CA LEU A 22 -11.20 -24.92 -50.64
C LEU A 22 -10.51 -25.05 -49.28
N VAL A 23 -9.71 -26.09 -49.07
CA VAL A 23 -8.95 -26.27 -47.82
C VAL A 23 -7.90 -25.17 -47.64
N LEU A 24 -7.20 -24.78 -48.71
CA LEU A 24 -6.24 -23.68 -48.68
C LEU A 24 -6.90 -22.32 -48.42
N ALA A 25 -8.08 -22.07 -49.01
CA ALA A 25 -8.85 -20.85 -48.76
C ALA A 25 -9.36 -20.78 -47.31
N LEU A 26 -9.87 -21.89 -46.76
CA LEU A 26 -10.29 -21.94 -45.35
C LEU A 26 -9.11 -21.74 -44.40
N SER A 27 -7.94 -22.31 -44.70
CA SER A 27 -6.75 -22.16 -43.86
C SER A 27 -6.13 -20.76 -43.93
N ALA A 28 -6.20 -20.09 -45.08
CA ALA A 28 -5.84 -18.67 -45.19
C ALA A 28 -6.81 -17.74 -44.44
N LEU A 29 -8.11 -18.05 -44.46
CA LEU A 29 -9.11 -17.28 -43.75
C LEU A 29 -8.98 -17.42 -42.23
N THR A 30 -8.70 -18.62 -41.72
CA THR A 30 -8.47 -18.84 -40.28
C THR A 30 -7.19 -18.16 -39.78
N THR A 31 -6.12 -18.14 -40.57
CA THR A 31 -4.89 -17.41 -40.22
C THR A 31 -5.09 -15.89 -40.23
N ALA A 32 -5.83 -15.35 -41.21
CA ALA A 32 -6.15 -13.92 -41.27
C ALA A 32 -7.02 -13.47 -40.09
N VAL A 33 -8.03 -14.26 -39.69
CA VAL A 33 -8.87 -13.98 -38.51
C VAL A 33 -8.05 -14.08 -37.22
N ALA A 34 -7.18 -15.08 -37.07
CA ALA A 34 -6.30 -15.20 -35.91
C ALA A 34 -5.35 -13.99 -35.77
N LEU A 35 -4.77 -13.52 -36.89
CA LEU A 35 -3.90 -12.35 -36.92
C LEU A 35 -4.66 -11.04 -36.62
N ALA A 36 -5.91 -10.91 -37.07
CA ALA A 36 -6.76 -9.76 -36.75
C ALA A 36 -7.17 -9.71 -35.27
N VAL A 37 -7.49 -10.86 -34.67
CA VAL A 37 -7.83 -10.98 -33.24
C VAL A 37 -6.63 -10.66 -32.34
N THR A 38 -5.41 -11.05 -32.74
CA THR A 38 -4.20 -10.72 -31.96
C THR A 38 -3.79 -9.24 -32.01
N ARG A 39 -4.16 -8.51 -33.07
CA ARG A 39 -3.82 -7.08 -33.23
C ARG A 39 -4.76 -6.12 -32.50
N HIS A 40 -5.87 -6.58 -31.93
CA HIS A 40 -6.86 -5.74 -31.21
C HIS A 40 -7.07 -6.13 -29.75
N ALA A 41 -6.29 -7.08 -29.22
CA ALA A 41 -6.29 -7.32 -27.78
C ALA A 41 -5.56 -6.15 -27.08
N PRO A 42 -6.22 -5.42 -26.15
CA PRO A 42 -5.50 -4.51 -25.26
C PRO A 42 -4.39 -5.31 -24.53
N PRO A 43 -3.26 -4.69 -24.17
CA PRO A 43 -2.14 -5.41 -23.56
C PRO A 43 -2.65 -6.17 -22.34
N GLN A 44 -2.59 -7.50 -22.41
CA GLN A 44 -3.03 -8.34 -21.31
C GLN A 44 -2.13 -8.03 -20.11
N LEU A 45 -2.77 -7.57 -19.03
CA LEU A 45 -2.14 -7.38 -17.74
C LEU A 45 -1.48 -8.70 -17.36
N ARG A 46 -0.18 -8.67 -17.05
CA ARG A 46 0.55 -9.86 -16.57
C ARG A 46 -0.07 -10.26 -15.23
N THR A 47 -1.03 -11.18 -15.25
CA THR A 47 -1.38 -11.97 -14.08
C THR A 47 -0.10 -12.60 -13.55
N ALA A 48 0.17 -12.51 -12.25
CA ALA A 48 1.27 -13.23 -11.65
C ALA A 48 1.17 -14.72 -12.07
N ARG A 49 2.27 -15.30 -12.57
CA ARG A 49 2.30 -16.74 -12.90
C ARG A 49 1.87 -17.55 -11.65
N GLY A 50 0.85 -18.41 -11.77
CA GLY A 50 0.42 -19.33 -10.69
C GLY A 50 -0.95 -19.08 -10.07
N VAL A 51 -1.83 -18.28 -10.69
CA VAL A 51 -3.20 -18.06 -10.22
C VAL A 51 -4.14 -19.18 -10.70
N VAL A 52 -4.80 -19.87 -9.76
CA VAL A 52 -5.78 -20.94 -10.04
C VAL A 52 -7.23 -20.56 -9.72
N ASP A 53 -7.48 -19.37 -9.19
CA ASP A 53 -8.81 -18.95 -8.67
C ASP A 53 -9.25 -17.56 -9.17
N GLY A 54 -8.58 -17.01 -10.20
CA GLY A 54 -8.85 -15.68 -10.76
C GLY A 54 -8.24 -14.52 -9.96
N SER A 55 -7.78 -14.71 -8.72
CA SER A 55 -7.17 -13.65 -7.92
C SER A 55 -5.89 -13.13 -8.58
N PHE A 56 -5.61 -11.84 -8.55
CA PHE A 56 -4.40 -11.34 -9.20
C PHE A 56 -3.08 -11.75 -8.47
N HIS A 57 -3.16 -12.33 -7.25
CA HIS A 57 -2.03 -12.88 -6.47
C HIS A 57 -2.40 -14.14 -5.65
N PRO A 58 -1.57 -15.20 -5.58
CA PRO A 58 -1.93 -16.51 -5.00
C PRO A 58 -1.99 -16.59 -3.47
N ILE A 59 -1.66 -15.53 -2.72
CA ILE A 59 -1.57 -15.55 -1.23
C ILE A 59 -2.60 -14.63 -0.54
N ALA A 60 -3.17 -13.65 -1.24
CA ALA A 60 -3.97 -12.60 -0.59
C ALA A 60 -5.33 -13.12 -0.07
N GLY A 61 -5.64 -12.87 1.21
CA GLY A 61 -7.00 -13.01 1.73
C GLY A 61 -7.57 -14.43 1.78
N LYS A 62 -6.72 -15.46 1.84
CA LYS A 62 -7.11 -16.87 1.74
C LYS A 62 -7.47 -17.55 3.06
N PHE A 63 -7.77 -16.80 4.12
CA PHE A 63 -8.20 -17.42 5.38
C PHE A 63 -9.36 -18.39 5.15
N VAL A 64 -9.20 -19.62 5.64
CA VAL A 64 -10.22 -20.65 5.75
C VAL A 64 -10.11 -21.20 7.17
N PRO A 65 -11.20 -21.24 7.94
CA PRO A 65 -11.14 -21.74 9.31
C PRO A 65 -10.80 -23.23 9.33
N ASP A 66 -9.94 -23.62 10.27
CA ASP A 66 -9.60 -25.02 10.55
C ASP A 66 -9.51 -25.28 12.07
N LYS A 67 -8.90 -26.41 12.46
CA LYS A 67 -8.80 -26.84 13.87
C LYS A 67 -7.48 -26.42 14.55
N THR A 68 -6.60 -25.68 13.88
CA THR A 68 -5.30 -25.28 14.42
C THR A 68 -5.47 -24.34 15.62
N GLN A 69 -4.79 -24.62 16.74
CA GLN A 69 -4.88 -23.82 17.98
C GLN A 69 -3.50 -23.32 18.42
N LEU A 70 -3.48 -22.19 19.13
CA LEU A 70 -2.24 -21.55 19.57
C LEU A 70 -1.38 -22.45 20.48
N ARG A 71 -2.02 -23.36 21.23
CA ARG A 71 -1.33 -24.31 22.12
C ARG A 71 -0.54 -25.39 21.36
N ASP A 72 -0.89 -25.63 20.10
CA ASP A 72 -0.26 -26.63 19.25
C ASP A 72 0.93 -26.05 18.46
N CYS A 73 1.05 -24.72 18.42
CA CYS A 73 2.10 -24.03 17.68
C CYS A 73 3.45 -24.07 18.41
N ARG A 74 4.50 -24.40 17.66
CA ARG A 74 5.88 -24.46 18.15
C ARG A 74 6.67 -23.23 17.70
N ALA A 75 7.75 -22.92 18.42
CA ALA A 75 8.65 -21.84 18.04
C ALA A 75 9.17 -22.05 16.60
N GLY A 76 9.15 -20.99 15.79
CA GLY A 76 9.50 -21.03 14.37
C GLY A 76 8.37 -21.46 13.42
N ASP A 77 7.24 -21.96 13.91
CA ASP A 77 6.10 -22.36 13.07
C ASP A 77 5.16 -21.19 12.76
N VAL A 78 5.61 -20.33 11.86
CA VAL A 78 4.89 -19.11 11.46
C VAL A 78 3.50 -19.42 10.91
N ARG A 79 3.36 -20.50 10.11
CA ARG A 79 2.07 -20.86 9.50
C ARG A 79 1.05 -21.33 10.53
N CYS A 80 1.49 -22.08 11.55
CA CYS A 80 0.62 -22.43 12.66
C CYS A 80 0.12 -21.18 13.37
N PHE A 81 1.01 -20.23 13.69
CA PHE A 81 0.59 -18.99 14.36
C PHE A 81 -0.36 -18.15 13.51
N GLU A 82 -0.09 -17.98 12.20
CA GLU A 82 -1.02 -17.30 11.27
C GLU A 82 -2.42 -17.93 11.36
N GLN A 83 -2.50 -19.24 11.14
CA GLN A 83 -3.77 -19.97 11.12
C GLN A 83 -4.47 -19.97 12.48
N ALA A 84 -3.74 -20.20 13.58
CA ALA A 84 -4.30 -20.24 14.92
C ALA A 84 -4.87 -18.89 15.38
N PHE A 85 -4.16 -17.79 15.12
CA PHE A 85 -4.68 -16.45 15.38
C PHE A 85 -5.84 -16.09 14.44
N GLY A 86 -5.81 -16.54 13.19
CA GLY A 86 -6.95 -16.43 12.27
C GLY A 86 -8.18 -17.16 12.80
N ASN A 87 -8.04 -18.40 13.24
CA ASN A 87 -9.12 -19.18 13.83
C ASN A 87 -9.71 -18.50 15.07
N LEU A 88 -8.84 -17.99 15.96
CA LEU A 88 -9.27 -17.24 17.13
C LEU A 88 -10.09 -16.01 16.74
N ALA A 89 -9.62 -15.23 15.76
CA ALA A 89 -10.33 -14.05 15.26
C ALA A 89 -11.67 -14.40 14.58
N TYR A 90 -11.73 -15.55 13.90
CA TYR A 90 -12.95 -16.04 13.26
C TYR A 90 -13.97 -16.60 14.26
N GLN A 91 -13.53 -17.16 15.39
CA GLN A 91 -14.41 -17.78 16.39
C GLN A 91 -14.87 -16.78 17.44
N GLU A 92 -13.95 -15.96 17.95
CA GLU A 92 -14.18 -15.05 19.09
C GLU A 92 -14.26 -13.57 18.67
N GLY A 93 -13.95 -13.26 17.41
CA GLY A 93 -13.87 -11.90 16.89
C GLY A 93 -12.48 -11.27 17.02
N PRO A 94 -12.22 -10.14 16.32
CA PRO A 94 -10.88 -9.57 16.22
C PRO A 94 -10.35 -8.96 17.52
N LYS A 95 -11.22 -8.40 18.38
CA LYS A 95 -10.78 -7.75 19.63
C LYS A 95 -10.03 -8.69 20.57
N PRO A 96 -10.58 -9.85 20.99
CA PRO A 96 -9.85 -10.80 21.83
C PRO A 96 -8.62 -11.37 21.13
N ALA A 97 -8.71 -11.65 19.82
CA ALA A 97 -7.58 -12.15 19.05
C ALA A 97 -6.40 -11.16 19.00
N LEU A 98 -6.67 -9.87 18.76
CA LEU A 98 -5.66 -8.81 18.74
C LEU A 98 -5.06 -8.56 20.12
N ALA A 99 -5.87 -8.60 21.18
CA ALA A 99 -5.37 -8.47 22.55
C ALA A 99 -4.37 -9.58 22.90
N LEU A 100 -4.72 -10.84 22.60
CA LEU A 100 -3.81 -11.98 22.82
C LEU A 100 -2.60 -11.92 21.89
N PHE A 101 -2.78 -11.50 20.64
CA PHE A 101 -1.70 -11.30 19.69
C PHE A 101 -0.67 -10.29 20.19
N ASP A 102 -1.11 -9.13 20.70
CA ASP A 102 -0.21 -8.12 21.25
C ASP A 102 0.50 -8.60 22.52
N GLN A 103 -0.18 -9.37 23.38
CA GLN A 103 0.45 -10.02 24.53
C GLN A 103 1.53 -11.03 24.09
N ARG A 104 1.21 -11.90 23.14
CA ARG A 104 2.15 -12.92 22.62
C ARG A 104 3.31 -12.31 21.87
N ARG A 105 3.11 -11.20 21.16
CA ARG A 105 4.17 -10.46 20.47
C ARG A 105 5.27 -9.96 21.41
N ALA A 106 4.93 -9.69 22.67
CA ALA A 106 5.89 -9.29 23.70
C ALA A 106 6.68 -10.48 24.30
N ALA A 107 6.15 -11.70 24.21
CA ALA A 107 6.67 -12.88 24.90
C ALA A 107 7.25 -13.97 23.96
N ASP A 108 6.79 -14.05 22.72
CA ASP A 108 7.16 -15.08 21.74
C ASP A 108 7.91 -14.46 20.57
N LYS A 109 9.16 -14.91 20.36
CA LYS A 109 10.04 -14.39 19.31
C LYS A 109 9.48 -14.62 17.90
N THR A 110 8.79 -15.74 17.66
CA THR A 110 8.18 -16.08 16.36
C THR A 110 7.02 -15.14 16.06
N VAL A 111 6.15 -14.93 17.05
CA VAL A 111 5.03 -13.99 16.90
C VAL A 111 5.55 -12.57 16.74
N SER A 112 6.66 -12.22 17.39
CA SER A 112 7.32 -10.92 17.24
C SER A 112 7.93 -10.71 15.86
N SER A 113 8.67 -11.70 15.33
CA SER A 113 9.34 -11.60 14.03
C SER A 113 8.36 -11.56 12.87
N ASP A 114 7.29 -12.37 12.95
CA ASP A 114 6.32 -12.54 11.86
C ASP A 114 4.97 -11.87 12.18
N CYS A 115 4.99 -10.90 13.09
CA CYS A 115 3.78 -10.23 13.57
C CYS A 115 2.91 -9.70 12.43
N HIS A 116 3.51 -9.31 11.31
CA HIS A 116 2.79 -8.64 10.23
C HIS A 116 1.91 -9.60 9.44
N ARG A 117 2.47 -10.78 9.10
CA ARG A 117 1.72 -11.83 8.39
C ARG A 117 0.62 -12.41 9.28
N ILE A 118 0.89 -12.59 10.57
CA ILE A 118 -0.12 -13.00 11.55
C ILE A 118 -1.26 -11.96 11.61
N ALA A 119 -0.93 -10.67 11.69
CA ALA A 119 -1.93 -9.62 11.70
C ALA A 119 -2.79 -9.60 10.42
N HIS A 120 -2.21 -9.86 9.24
CA HIS A 120 -2.99 -10.04 8.01
C HIS A 120 -4.00 -11.18 8.13
N MET A 121 -3.58 -12.32 8.66
CA MET A 121 -4.48 -13.47 8.82
C MET A 121 -5.63 -13.15 9.78
N ILE A 122 -5.34 -12.47 10.90
CA ILE A 122 -6.37 -11.98 11.84
C ILE A 122 -7.36 -11.05 11.11
N GLY A 123 -6.87 -10.14 10.27
CA GLY A 123 -7.72 -9.24 9.48
C GLY A 123 -8.61 -9.96 8.47
N SER A 124 -8.05 -10.91 7.73
CA SER A 124 -8.79 -11.73 6.78
C SER A 124 -9.87 -12.57 7.48
N ALA A 125 -9.55 -13.13 8.64
CA ALA A 125 -10.49 -13.87 9.48
C ALA A 125 -11.57 -12.97 10.08
N ALA A 126 -11.22 -11.75 10.50
CA ALA A 126 -12.18 -10.79 11.03
C ALA A 126 -13.19 -10.33 9.98
N LEU A 127 -12.76 -10.16 8.72
CA LEU A 127 -13.71 -9.89 7.65
C LEU A 127 -14.67 -11.07 7.43
N ALA A 128 -14.19 -12.30 7.58
CA ALA A 128 -15.04 -13.49 7.54
C ALA A 128 -16.01 -13.55 8.74
N TYR A 129 -15.54 -13.23 9.95
CA TYR A 129 -16.36 -13.12 11.17
C TYR A 129 -17.52 -12.13 11.00
N PHE A 130 -17.24 -10.95 10.41
CA PHE A 130 -18.25 -9.94 10.13
C PHE A 130 -19.00 -10.15 8.79
N HIS A 131 -18.97 -11.36 8.22
CA HIS A 131 -19.70 -11.71 7.00
C HIS A 131 -19.45 -10.75 5.82
N GLY A 132 -18.22 -10.27 5.66
CA GLY A 132 -17.86 -9.32 4.60
C GLY A 132 -18.13 -7.85 4.94
N ASN A 133 -18.63 -7.53 6.13
CA ASN A 133 -18.83 -6.14 6.56
C ASN A 133 -17.49 -5.49 6.95
N VAL A 134 -16.92 -4.77 5.98
CA VAL A 134 -15.61 -4.10 6.10
C VAL A 134 -15.64 -3.02 7.17
N ALA A 135 -16.73 -2.25 7.30
CA ALA A 135 -16.82 -1.20 8.30
C ALA A 135 -16.75 -1.77 9.73
N GLN A 136 -17.45 -2.88 9.99
CA GLN A 136 -17.41 -3.58 11.27
C GLN A 136 -16.03 -4.21 11.52
N ALA A 137 -15.44 -4.85 10.51
CA ALA A 137 -14.09 -5.38 10.61
C ALA A 137 -13.07 -4.29 10.94
N TYR A 138 -13.16 -3.11 10.31
CA TYR A 138 -12.29 -1.98 10.61
C TYR A 138 -12.53 -1.40 12.01
N SER A 139 -13.79 -1.17 12.42
CA SER A 139 -14.09 -0.52 13.71
C SER A 139 -13.78 -1.39 14.94
N HIS A 140 -13.52 -2.68 14.74
CA HIS A 140 -13.11 -3.62 15.80
C HIS A 140 -11.63 -4.02 15.72
N GLY A 141 -10.85 -3.34 14.87
CA GLY A 141 -9.43 -3.61 14.64
C GLY A 141 -8.46 -2.78 15.48
N SER A 142 -7.17 -3.01 15.25
CA SER A 142 -6.09 -2.18 15.75
C SER A 142 -5.03 -1.98 14.66
N ALA A 143 -4.20 -0.94 14.80
CA ALA A 143 -3.04 -0.70 13.96
C ALA A 143 -1.83 -1.60 14.32
N SER A 144 -2.04 -2.64 15.13
CA SER A 144 -0.97 -3.50 15.66
C SER A 144 -0.14 -4.11 14.52
N CYS A 145 1.17 -4.15 14.75
CA CYS A 145 2.17 -4.59 13.78
C CYS A 145 2.04 -3.91 12.39
N ALA A 146 2.26 -2.59 12.36
CA ALA A 146 2.24 -1.79 11.13
C ALA A 146 0.93 -1.91 10.35
N SER A 147 -0.21 -1.89 11.05
CA SER A 147 -1.55 -1.97 10.45
C SER A 147 -1.84 -3.24 9.65
N GLY A 148 -1.11 -4.33 9.92
CA GLY A 148 -1.29 -5.60 9.19
C GLY A 148 -2.72 -6.14 9.26
N TYR A 149 -3.42 -5.91 10.37
CA TYR A 149 -4.83 -6.25 10.52
C TYR A 149 -5.71 -5.63 9.43
N PHE A 150 -5.55 -4.33 9.18
CA PHE A 150 -6.33 -3.62 8.17
C PHE A 150 -5.99 -4.10 6.76
N HIS A 151 -4.72 -4.45 6.49
CA HIS A 151 -4.31 -5.02 5.21
C HIS A 151 -5.00 -6.35 4.94
N GLY A 152 -5.05 -7.24 5.93
CA GLY A 152 -5.73 -8.53 5.84
C GLY A 152 -7.21 -8.45 5.48
N ILE A 153 -7.92 -7.46 6.03
CA ILE A 153 -9.33 -7.20 5.67
C ILE A 153 -9.44 -6.89 4.18
N LEU A 154 -8.58 -6.00 3.67
CA LEU A 154 -8.63 -5.54 2.29
C LEU A 154 -8.24 -6.64 1.32
N GLU A 155 -7.20 -7.41 1.63
CA GLU A 155 -6.82 -8.59 0.86
C GLU A 155 -8.00 -9.56 0.72
N ARG A 156 -8.69 -9.85 1.82
CA ARG A 156 -9.89 -10.70 1.80
C ARG A 156 -11.04 -10.07 1.00
N ALA A 157 -11.23 -8.76 1.10
CA ALA A 157 -12.28 -8.04 0.36
C ALA A 157 -12.06 -8.08 -1.16
N PHE A 158 -10.80 -8.15 -1.61
CA PHE A 158 -10.45 -8.21 -3.02
C PHE A 158 -10.27 -9.63 -3.59
N ALA A 159 -10.19 -10.67 -2.75
CA ALA A 159 -9.84 -12.03 -3.17
C ALA A 159 -10.64 -12.53 -4.39
N LYS A 160 -11.93 -12.21 -4.50
CA LYS A 160 -12.81 -12.64 -5.62
C LYS A 160 -13.01 -11.56 -6.71
N VAL A 161 -12.11 -10.59 -6.80
CA VAL A 161 -12.22 -9.47 -7.73
C VAL A 161 -11.15 -9.58 -8.82
N HIS A 162 -11.62 -9.83 -10.04
CA HIS A 162 -10.78 -10.23 -11.18
C HIS A 162 -10.74 -9.21 -12.32
N SER A 163 -11.35 -8.03 -12.13
CA SER A 163 -11.35 -6.96 -13.13
C SER A 163 -11.08 -5.61 -12.47
N GLU A 164 -10.43 -4.71 -13.21
CA GLU A 164 -10.18 -3.33 -12.74
C GLU A 164 -11.49 -2.61 -12.39
N ALA A 165 -12.54 -2.80 -13.19
CA ALA A 165 -13.87 -2.25 -12.90
C ALA A 165 -14.44 -2.80 -11.58
N GLY A 166 -14.23 -4.08 -11.29
CA GLY A 166 -14.56 -4.69 -10.01
C GLY A 166 -13.77 -4.09 -8.84
N LEU A 167 -12.45 -3.90 -9.02
CA LEU A 167 -11.59 -3.28 -8.01
C LEU A 167 -12.06 -1.86 -7.70
N ILE A 168 -12.38 -1.06 -8.72
CA ILE A 168 -12.93 0.29 -8.54
C ILE A 168 -14.25 0.25 -7.76
N ARG A 169 -15.18 -0.65 -8.10
CA ARG A 169 -16.46 -0.75 -7.40
C ARG A 169 -16.27 -1.10 -5.92
N VAL A 170 -15.46 -2.12 -5.63
CA VAL A 170 -15.19 -2.56 -4.26
C VAL A 170 -14.42 -1.47 -3.50
N ALA A 171 -13.30 -0.98 -4.04
CA ALA A 171 -12.50 0.11 -3.45
C ALA A 171 -13.34 1.33 -3.08
N ARG A 172 -14.28 1.71 -3.96
CA ARG A 172 -15.21 2.80 -3.71
C ARG A 172 -16.14 2.52 -2.53
N SER A 173 -16.58 1.29 -2.26
CA SER A 173 -17.51 0.97 -1.18
C SER A 173 -16.84 0.71 0.18
N LEU A 174 -15.60 0.22 0.21
CA LEU A 174 -14.94 -0.31 1.42
C LEU A 174 -14.87 0.68 2.59
N CYS A 175 -14.41 1.91 2.32
CA CYS A 175 -14.21 2.92 3.38
C CYS A 175 -15.40 3.90 3.54
N ARG A 176 -16.62 3.52 3.12
CA ARG A 176 -17.81 4.40 3.21
C ARG A 176 -18.64 4.26 4.47
N GLY A 177 -18.41 3.24 5.28
CA GLY A 177 -19.24 3.00 6.47
C GLY A 177 -19.22 4.19 7.43
N ALA A 178 -20.38 4.52 8.03
CA ALA A 178 -20.50 5.63 8.98
C ALA A 178 -19.55 5.51 10.19
N GLY A 179 -19.15 4.28 10.56
CA GLY A 179 -18.13 4.01 11.59
C GLY A 179 -16.68 4.28 11.17
N VAL A 180 -16.42 4.48 9.87
CA VAL A 180 -15.10 4.82 9.30
C VAL A 180 -15.05 6.31 8.92
N ARG A 181 -16.16 6.88 8.43
CA ARG A 181 -16.24 8.23 7.86
C ARG A 181 -16.41 9.40 8.82
N ARG A 182 -16.39 9.19 10.14
CA ARG A 182 -16.19 10.32 11.06
C ARG A 182 -14.73 10.74 10.90
N HIS A 183 -14.48 11.85 10.20
CA HIS A 183 -13.17 12.41 9.83
C HIS A 183 -12.12 12.15 10.90
N SER A 184 -11.35 11.07 10.71
CA SER A 184 -10.45 10.57 11.74
C SER A 184 -9.35 9.71 11.12
N PHE A 185 -8.35 9.43 11.94
CA PHE A 185 -7.29 8.48 11.70
C PHE A 185 -7.77 7.16 11.09
N LEU A 186 -8.98 6.67 11.43
CA LEU A 186 -9.53 5.45 10.85
C LEU A 186 -9.86 5.55 9.36
N ASP A 187 -10.37 6.69 8.89
CA ASP A 187 -10.63 6.93 7.46
C ASP A 187 -9.32 6.95 6.66
N TYR A 188 -8.32 7.65 7.21
CA TYR A 188 -6.97 7.64 6.67
C TYR A 188 -6.39 6.22 6.63
N GLN A 189 -6.42 5.47 7.73
CA GLN A 189 -5.89 4.10 7.78
C GLN A 189 -6.64 3.16 6.81
N CYS A 190 -7.95 3.33 6.63
CA CYS A 190 -8.72 2.55 5.66
C CYS A 190 -8.32 2.87 4.22
N THR A 191 -8.36 4.15 3.84
CA THR A 191 -8.04 4.59 2.47
C THR A 191 -6.55 4.41 2.14
N HIS A 192 -5.66 4.54 3.12
CA HIS A 192 -4.23 4.22 2.96
C HIS A 192 -4.01 2.72 2.78
N GLY A 193 -4.58 1.91 3.68
CA GLY A 193 -4.53 0.44 3.58
C GLY A 193 -5.05 -0.06 2.23
N LEU A 194 -6.08 0.60 1.67
CA LEU A 194 -6.64 0.27 0.35
C LEU A 194 -5.57 0.27 -0.74
N GLY A 195 -4.61 1.19 -0.69
CA GLY A 195 -3.46 1.23 -1.58
C GLY A 195 -2.56 -0.01 -1.47
N HIS A 196 -2.29 -0.47 -0.25
CA HIS A 196 -1.54 -1.71 0.00
C HIS A 196 -2.30 -2.92 -0.60
N GLY A 197 -3.58 -3.05 -0.25
CA GLY A 197 -4.43 -4.14 -0.73
C GLY A 197 -4.51 -4.19 -2.25
N LEU A 198 -4.56 -3.04 -2.94
CA LEU A 198 -4.55 -2.97 -4.39
C LEU A 198 -3.21 -3.41 -5.00
N MET A 199 -2.09 -2.99 -4.42
CA MET A 199 -0.77 -3.44 -4.86
C MET A 199 -0.63 -4.96 -4.72
N ILE A 200 -1.02 -5.51 -3.57
CA ILE A 200 -0.93 -6.94 -3.29
C ILE A 200 -1.87 -7.71 -4.20
N GLN A 201 -3.14 -7.30 -4.26
CA GLN A 201 -4.14 -7.95 -5.09
C GLN A 201 -3.63 -8.01 -6.51
N THR A 202 -3.30 -6.88 -7.13
CA THR A 202 -2.90 -6.78 -8.55
C THR A 202 -1.54 -7.44 -8.89
N GLY A 203 -0.89 -8.13 -7.95
CA GLY A 203 0.41 -8.75 -8.18
C GLY A 203 1.52 -7.72 -8.38
N TYR A 204 1.45 -6.60 -7.63
CA TYR A 204 2.34 -5.45 -7.71
C TYR A 204 2.32 -4.76 -9.09
N ASP A 205 1.13 -4.59 -9.66
CA ASP A 205 0.89 -3.71 -10.80
C ASP A 205 0.54 -2.29 -10.31
N LEU A 206 1.60 -1.49 -10.08
CA LEU A 206 1.50 -0.12 -9.61
C LEU A 206 0.61 0.77 -10.50
N PRO A 207 0.75 0.81 -11.85
CA PRO A 207 -0.19 1.53 -12.71
C PRO A 207 -1.66 1.17 -12.47
N THR A 208 -1.98 -0.11 -12.31
CA THR A 208 -3.36 -0.53 -12.04
C THR A 208 -3.83 -0.05 -10.66
N ALA A 209 -3.03 -0.23 -9.61
CA ALA A 209 -3.34 0.29 -8.28
C ALA A 209 -3.59 1.82 -8.28
N LEU A 210 -2.72 2.60 -8.95
CA LEU A 210 -2.87 4.06 -9.05
C LEU A 210 -4.10 4.47 -9.87
N ARG A 211 -4.47 3.72 -10.92
CA ARG A 211 -5.72 3.96 -11.67
C ARG A 211 -6.94 3.74 -10.78
N VAL A 212 -6.96 2.68 -9.98
CA VAL A 212 -8.06 2.41 -9.04
C VAL A 212 -8.14 3.50 -7.96
N CYS A 213 -7.02 3.89 -7.35
CA CYS A 213 -6.98 5.00 -6.37
C CYS A 213 -7.49 6.32 -6.98
N GLY A 214 -7.12 6.61 -8.23
CA GLY A 214 -7.59 7.79 -8.96
C GLY A 214 -9.08 7.80 -9.33
N ARG A 215 -9.84 6.77 -8.96
CA ARG A 215 -11.30 6.66 -9.16
C ARG A 215 -12.08 6.64 -7.84
N LEU A 216 -11.43 6.94 -6.72
CA LEU A 216 -12.09 7.14 -5.43
C LEU A 216 -12.87 8.46 -5.40
N GLN A 217 -13.61 8.72 -4.31
CA GLN A 217 -14.63 9.76 -4.32
C GLN A 217 -14.06 11.15 -4.13
N THR A 218 -13.08 11.27 -3.23
CA THR A 218 -12.49 12.56 -2.87
C THR A 218 -11.01 12.60 -3.25
N ARG A 219 -10.45 13.81 -3.33
CA ARG A 219 -9.01 13.99 -3.51
C ARG A 219 -8.23 13.42 -2.33
N TRP A 220 -8.78 13.51 -1.12
CA TRP A 220 -8.24 12.88 0.08
C TRP A 220 -8.11 11.36 -0.07
N ASP A 221 -9.19 10.68 -0.49
CA ASP A 221 -9.19 9.23 -0.70
C ASP A 221 -8.13 8.82 -1.73
N GLU A 222 -8.05 9.56 -2.85
CA GLU A 222 -7.06 9.31 -3.90
C GLU A 222 -5.63 9.43 -3.36
N ILE A 223 -5.30 10.52 -2.67
CA ILE A 223 -3.94 10.74 -2.18
C ILE A 223 -3.58 9.72 -1.09
N SER A 224 -4.48 9.45 -0.14
CA SER A 224 -4.26 8.45 0.91
C SER A 224 -4.02 7.06 0.31
N CYS A 225 -4.85 6.65 -0.66
CA CYS A 225 -4.70 5.38 -1.37
C CYS A 225 -3.40 5.29 -2.16
N THR A 226 -3.04 6.33 -2.93
CA THR A 226 -1.76 6.32 -3.66
C THR A 226 -0.56 6.29 -2.70
N GLY A 227 -0.67 6.95 -1.54
CA GLY A 227 0.34 6.89 -0.47
C GLY A 227 0.61 5.47 0.02
N GLY A 228 -0.44 4.68 0.25
CA GLY A 228 -0.32 3.28 0.63
C GLY A 228 0.25 2.41 -0.50
N ALA A 229 -0.19 2.64 -1.74
CA ALA A 229 0.33 1.93 -2.90
C ALA A 229 1.85 2.17 -3.10
N PHE A 230 2.33 3.41 -2.94
CA PHE A 230 3.75 3.70 -3.01
C PHE A 230 4.55 3.18 -1.80
N MET A 231 3.95 3.16 -0.61
CA MET A 231 4.58 2.53 0.56
C MET A 231 4.80 1.04 0.30
N GLU A 232 3.75 0.32 -0.11
CA GLU A 232 3.81 -1.10 -0.46
C GLU A 232 4.81 -1.36 -1.59
N ASN A 233 4.87 -0.47 -2.59
CA ASN A 233 5.81 -0.58 -3.69
C ASN A 233 7.28 -0.51 -3.23
N GLY A 234 7.61 0.42 -2.32
CA GLY A 234 9.00 0.67 -1.87
C GLY A 234 9.49 -0.29 -0.78
N SER A 235 8.58 -0.76 0.07
CA SER A 235 8.87 -1.66 1.18
C SER A 235 7.74 -2.68 1.27
N THR A 236 7.84 -3.73 0.45
CA THR A 236 6.80 -4.75 0.38
C THR A 236 6.68 -5.49 1.71
N VAL A 237 5.46 -5.81 2.08
CA VAL A 237 5.17 -6.53 3.32
C VAL A 237 5.45 -8.03 3.24
N TYR A 238 5.63 -8.55 2.01
CA TYR A 238 5.91 -9.95 1.72
C TYR A 238 7.40 -10.25 1.47
N GLY A 239 8.29 -9.26 1.63
CA GLY A 239 9.73 -9.43 1.40
C GLY A 239 10.12 -9.59 -0.08
N LEU A 240 9.17 -9.51 -1.00
CA LEU A 240 9.44 -9.49 -2.45
C LEU A 240 9.93 -8.12 -2.90
N ARG A 241 10.67 -8.04 -3.99
CA ARG A 241 11.05 -6.75 -4.59
C ARG A 241 10.05 -6.41 -5.68
N SER A 242 9.37 -5.26 -5.56
CA SER A 242 8.48 -4.78 -6.62
C SER A 242 9.24 -4.57 -7.93
N GLN A 243 8.62 -4.96 -9.05
CA GLN A 243 9.14 -4.73 -10.41
C GLN A 243 9.23 -3.24 -10.78
N TRP A 244 8.61 -2.36 -9.97
CA TRP A 244 8.63 -0.91 -10.18
C TRP A 244 9.77 -0.21 -9.44
N LEU A 245 10.75 -0.96 -8.91
CA LEU A 245 11.96 -0.42 -8.31
C LEU A 245 13.17 -0.73 -9.19
N LYS A 246 14.04 0.26 -9.40
CA LYS A 246 15.26 0.12 -10.21
C LYS A 246 16.48 0.47 -9.40
N ASP A 247 17.54 -0.35 -9.52
CA ASP A 247 18.80 -0.10 -8.82
C ASP A 247 19.59 1.04 -9.47
N ASN A 248 19.52 1.15 -10.81
CA ASN A 248 20.20 2.18 -11.59
C ASN A 248 19.39 3.48 -11.74
N ASP A 249 18.13 3.50 -11.30
CA ASP A 249 17.31 4.72 -11.21
C ASP A 249 16.54 4.70 -9.88
N PRO A 250 17.16 5.10 -8.76
CA PRO A 250 16.51 5.04 -7.45
C PRO A 250 15.40 6.07 -7.26
N ILE A 251 15.18 6.97 -8.22
CA ILE A 251 14.04 7.91 -8.24
C ILE A 251 12.83 7.30 -8.95
N TYR A 252 13.03 6.28 -9.78
CA TYR A 252 11.94 5.54 -10.42
C TYR A 252 11.05 4.86 -9.37
N PRO A 253 9.71 4.96 -9.48
CA PRO A 253 8.95 5.50 -10.61
C PRO A 253 8.53 6.98 -10.45
N CYS A 254 8.96 7.69 -9.41
CA CYS A 254 8.46 9.04 -9.07
C CYS A 254 8.71 10.09 -10.16
N ASN A 255 9.79 9.93 -10.91
CA ASN A 255 10.09 10.77 -12.08
C ASN A 255 9.14 10.50 -13.28
N ARG A 256 8.50 9.32 -13.35
CA ARG A 256 7.65 8.87 -14.47
C ARG A 256 6.14 8.88 -14.21
N VAL A 257 5.70 8.81 -12.96
CA VAL A 257 4.27 8.83 -12.64
C VAL A 257 3.63 10.19 -12.97
N LYS A 258 2.30 10.21 -13.09
CA LYS A 258 1.52 11.43 -13.36
C LYS A 258 1.71 12.44 -12.24
N LEU A 259 1.63 13.73 -12.57
CA LEU A 259 1.84 14.83 -11.61
C LEU A 259 1.03 14.66 -10.32
N ARG A 260 -0.22 14.20 -10.44
CA ARG A 260 -1.15 13.97 -9.32
C ARG A 260 -0.68 12.93 -8.30
N ASP A 261 0.20 12.02 -8.69
CA ASP A 261 0.73 10.90 -7.89
C ASP A 261 2.15 11.17 -7.36
N LYS A 262 2.79 12.25 -7.86
CA LYS A 262 4.20 12.54 -7.57
C LYS A 262 4.46 12.84 -6.10
N SER A 263 3.64 13.64 -5.43
CA SER A 263 3.83 13.96 -4.01
C SER A 263 3.86 12.70 -3.15
N SER A 264 2.86 11.81 -3.30
CA SER A 264 2.80 10.51 -2.62
C SER A 264 4.04 9.64 -2.91
N CYS A 265 4.52 9.62 -4.15
CA CYS A 265 5.71 8.87 -4.51
C CYS A 265 6.99 9.46 -3.91
N TYR A 266 7.20 10.78 -4.05
CA TYR A 266 8.39 11.46 -3.54
C TYR A 266 8.46 11.42 -2.02
N LEU A 267 7.32 11.35 -1.34
CA LEU A 267 7.28 11.09 0.08
C LEU A 267 7.82 9.73 0.47
N ARG A 268 8.06 8.79 -0.45
CA ARG A 268 8.65 7.45 -0.20
C ARG A 268 10.00 7.23 -0.90
N VAL A 269 10.48 8.19 -1.68
CA VAL A 269 11.59 7.99 -2.62
C VAL A 269 12.91 7.60 -1.95
N THR A 270 13.18 8.13 -0.76
CA THR A 270 14.46 7.89 -0.06
C THR A 270 14.63 6.45 0.38
N THR A 271 13.55 5.69 0.55
CA THR A 271 13.63 4.27 0.91
C THR A 271 14.39 3.50 -0.16
N GLN A 272 14.12 3.78 -1.45
CA GLN A 272 14.84 3.14 -2.55
C GLN A 272 16.27 3.72 -2.68
N ILE A 273 16.45 5.03 -2.54
CA ILE A 273 17.78 5.67 -2.60
C ILE A 273 18.72 5.05 -1.55
N LEU A 274 18.29 4.98 -0.29
CA LEU A 274 19.05 4.40 0.82
C LEU A 274 19.37 2.92 0.58
N ARG A 275 18.41 2.13 0.08
CA ARG A 275 18.66 0.72 -0.24
C ARG A 275 19.74 0.57 -1.33
N THR A 276 19.69 1.39 -2.37
CA THR A 276 20.65 1.30 -3.49
C THR A 276 22.04 1.80 -3.13
N ASN A 277 22.16 2.82 -2.28
CA ASN A 277 23.44 3.41 -1.89
C ASN A 277 24.00 2.85 -0.56
N ARG A 278 23.44 1.74 -0.06
CA ARG A 278 23.85 1.06 1.18
C ARG A 278 23.77 1.96 2.42
N PHE A 279 22.67 2.69 2.54
CA PHE A 279 22.36 3.62 3.65
C PHE A 279 23.39 4.75 3.79
N ASN A 280 23.92 5.24 2.67
CA ASN A 280 24.74 6.43 2.65
C ASN A 280 23.84 7.68 2.77
N TRP A 281 23.67 8.15 3.99
CA TRP A 281 22.82 9.29 4.33
C TRP A 281 23.27 10.62 3.68
N PRO A 282 24.56 11.01 3.72
CA PRO A 282 25.04 12.19 2.98
C PRO A 282 24.74 12.13 1.47
N ALA A 283 25.00 10.99 0.82
CA ALA A 283 24.70 10.82 -0.59
C ALA A 283 23.20 10.87 -0.89
N THR A 284 22.36 10.36 0.02
CA THR A 284 20.89 10.47 -0.07
C THR A 284 20.44 11.92 0.02
N ALA A 285 21.01 12.70 0.94
CA ALA A 285 20.71 14.12 1.07
C ALA A 285 21.15 14.90 -0.17
N ALA A 286 22.31 14.59 -0.75
CA ALA A 286 22.75 15.16 -2.03
C ALA A 286 21.76 14.84 -3.14
N ARG A 287 21.33 13.57 -3.26
CA ARG A 287 20.34 13.15 -4.25
C ARG A 287 18.98 13.86 -4.09
N CYS A 288 18.52 14.08 -2.86
CA CYS A 288 17.30 14.85 -2.60
C CYS A 288 17.38 16.32 -3.04
N ARG A 289 18.58 16.91 -3.14
CA ARG A 289 18.74 18.27 -3.69
C ARG A 289 18.57 18.29 -5.21
N GLU A 290 18.80 17.15 -5.87
CA GLU A 290 18.76 17.01 -7.34
C GLU A 290 17.39 16.61 -7.89
N VAL A 291 16.42 16.19 -7.07
CA VAL A 291 15.10 15.73 -7.56
C VAL A 291 14.19 16.83 -8.13
N GLY A 292 14.70 18.07 -8.20
CA GLY A 292 14.00 19.27 -8.64
C GLY A 292 13.32 20.02 -7.49
N ALA A 293 13.28 21.36 -7.60
CA ALA A 293 12.82 22.24 -6.52
C ALA A 293 11.43 21.90 -5.98
N LYS A 294 10.49 21.54 -6.87
CA LYS A 294 9.12 21.16 -6.51
C LYS A 294 9.04 19.89 -5.64
N TRP A 295 10.00 18.98 -5.77
CA TRP A 295 9.97 17.67 -5.11
C TRP A 295 10.93 17.55 -3.94
N ARG A 296 11.87 18.51 -3.81
CA ARG A 296 12.89 18.56 -2.78
C ARG A 296 12.31 18.44 -1.38
N LEU A 297 11.24 19.20 -1.07
CA LEU A 297 10.61 19.16 0.25
C LEU A 297 10.07 17.76 0.60
N TYR A 298 9.42 17.07 -0.35
CA TYR A 298 8.89 15.72 -0.14
C TYR A 298 10.01 14.69 0.02
N CYS A 299 11.11 14.85 -0.72
CA CYS A 299 12.28 13.99 -0.58
C CYS A 299 12.88 14.11 0.82
N PHE A 300 13.01 15.31 1.38
CA PHE A 300 13.52 15.48 2.74
C PHE A 300 12.52 15.07 3.83
N ARG A 301 11.20 15.20 3.60
CA ARG A 301 10.20 14.57 4.47
C ARG A 301 10.29 13.04 4.43
N SER A 302 10.53 12.44 3.26
CA SER A 302 10.81 11.01 3.10
C SER A 302 12.08 10.60 3.84
N TYR A 303 13.16 11.39 3.70
CA TYR A 303 14.42 11.21 4.41
C TYR A 303 14.17 11.14 5.92
N GLY A 304 13.44 12.12 6.45
CA GLY A 304 13.02 12.20 7.85
C GLY A 304 12.31 10.96 8.36
N ARG A 305 11.33 10.44 7.61
CA ARG A 305 10.68 9.16 7.94
C ARG A 305 11.70 8.03 8.07
N ASP A 306 12.58 7.87 7.08
CA ASP A 306 13.50 6.75 7.06
C ASP A 306 14.52 6.82 8.23
N THR A 307 14.85 8.03 8.72
CA THR A 307 15.70 8.17 9.92
C THR A 307 15.06 7.54 11.15
N VAL A 308 13.73 7.62 11.30
CA VAL A 308 13.00 7.05 12.45
C VAL A 308 13.12 5.53 12.46
N GLN A 309 12.92 4.90 11.30
CA GLN A 309 13.06 3.46 11.16
C GLN A 309 14.50 3.01 11.42
N TYR A 310 15.48 3.68 10.79
CA TYR A 310 16.89 3.35 10.92
C TYR A 310 17.41 3.53 12.36
N ALA A 311 16.98 4.60 13.03
CA ALA A 311 17.36 4.90 14.41
C ALA A 311 16.54 4.12 15.46
N SER A 312 15.59 3.29 15.03
CA SER A 312 14.61 2.63 15.92
C SER A 312 13.92 3.63 16.88
N GLY A 313 13.59 4.83 16.38
CA GLY A 313 12.93 5.89 17.14
C GLY A 313 13.82 6.66 18.14
N LYS A 314 15.14 6.43 18.16
CA LYS A 314 16.06 7.12 19.10
C LYS A 314 16.29 8.58 18.68
N SER A 315 15.78 9.53 19.47
CA SER A 315 15.83 10.98 19.18
C SER A 315 17.21 11.49 18.79
N ARG A 316 18.26 11.17 19.56
CA ARG A 316 19.63 11.65 19.30
C ARG A 316 20.16 11.20 17.93
N SER A 317 19.86 9.97 17.53
CA SER A 317 20.27 9.43 16.23
C SER A 317 19.49 10.06 15.08
N ILE A 318 18.17 10.27 15.27
CA ILE A 318 17.32 10.97 14.30
C ILE A 318 17.83 12.40 14.05
N LEU A 319 18.10 13.17 15.12
CA LEU A 319 18.61 14.54 15.03
C LEU A 319 19.92 14.59 14.22
N ARG A 320 20.89 13.73 14.56
CA ARG A 320 22.18 13.64 13.85
C ARG A 320 22.01 13.33 12.36
N LEU A 321 21.08 12.45 12.00
CA LEU A 321 20.82 12.14 10.59
C LEU A 321 20.13 13.30 9.87
N CYS A 322 19.22 14.01 10.54
CA CYS A 322 18.56 15.19 9.99
C CYS A 322 19.48 16.39 9.83
N GLU A 323 20.54 16.53 10.64
CA GLU A 323 21.57 17.56 10.45
C GLU A 323 22.25 17.44 9.07
N LEU A 324 22.41 16.22 8.54
CA LEU A 324 22.98 15.98 7.21
C LEU A 324 22.12 16.54 6.06
N ALA A 325 20.84 16.85 6.32
CA ALA A 325 19.98 17.53 5.36
C ALA A 325 20.35 19.03 5.18
N GLY A 326 21.17 19.59 6.09
CA GLY A 326 21.62 20.98 6.04
C GLY A 326 20.44 21.96 6.08
N PRO A 327 20.28 22.86 5.08
CA PRO A 327 19.15 23.80 5.04
C PRO A 327 17.77 23.15 5.09
N GLU A 328 17.66 21.87 4.70
CA GLU A 328 16.40 21.11 4.66
C GLU A 328 16.16 20.29 5.94
N ALA A 329 16.96 20.51 7.01
CA ALA A 329 16.80 19.84 8.30
C ALA A 329 15.38 19.99 8.87
N GLY A 330 14.72 21.14 8.66
CA GLY A 330 13.32 21.33 9.04
C GLY A 330 12.36 20.34 8.39
N GLN A 331 12.52 20.05 7.09
CA GLN A 331 11.69 19.06 6.38
C GLN A 331 11.99 17.62 6.82
N CYS A 332 13.25 17.33 7.16
CA CYS A 332 13.61 16.06 7.78
C CYS A 332 12.93 15.88 9.14
N LEU A 333 13.01 16.89 10.02
CA LEU A 333 12.40 16.84 11.34
C LEU A 333 10.87 16.77 11.28
N TYR A 334 10.25 17.47 10.33
CA TYR A 334 8.83 17.33 10.01
C TYR A 334 8.48 15.87 9.70
N GLY A 335 9.21 15.25 8.77
CA GLY A 335 8.97 13.86 8.35
C GLY A 335 9.17 12.87 9.50
N ALA A 336 10.19 13.09 10.33
CA ALA A 336 10.46 12.26 11.49
C ALA A 336 9.38 12.39 12.57
N ALA A 337 8.99 13.61 12.94
CA ALA A 337 7.95 13.86 13.94
C ALA A 337 6.60 13.26 13.55
N ARG A 338 6.21 13.43 12.28
CA ARG A 338 5.02 12.80 11.73
C ARG A 338 5.07 11.27 11.88
N THR A 339 6.19 10.66 11.49
CA THR A 339 6.37 9.21 11.53
C THR A 339 6.30 8.65 12.95
N LEU A 340 6.87 9.38 13.92
CA LEU A 340 6.77 9.03 15.34
C LEU A 340 5.32 9.10 15.84
N SER A 341 4.55 10.11 15.41
CA SER A 341 3.15 10.24 15.79
C SER A 341 2.23 9.19 15.12
N ASP A 342 2.44 8.93 13.83
CA ASP A 342 1.63 7.98 13.03
C ASP A 342 1.75 6.56 13.58
N ARG A 343 2.95 6.17 14.04
CA ARG A 343 3.25 4.80 14.51
C ARG A 343 2.35 4.33 15.64
N ASP A 344 2.13 5.20 16.64
CA ASP A 344 1.38 4.86 17.87
C ASP A 344 0.05 5.62 17.96
N ALA A 345 -0.38 6.27 16.88
CA ALA A 345 -1.56 7.13 16.85
C ALA A 345 -1.57 8.17 18.00
N SER A 346 -0.42 8.78 18.27
CA SER A 346 -0.21 9.61 19.47
C SER A 346 0.82 10.70 19.27
N ALA A 347 0.51 11.93 19.72
CA ALA A 347 1.43 13.06 19.67
C ALA A 347 2.57 13.00 20.71
N LYS A 348 2.51 12.08 21.69
CA LYS A 348 3.39 12.10 22.88
C LYS A 348 4.88 11.95 22.55
N GLN A 349 5.22 10.92 21.76
CA GLN A 349 6.62 10.63 21.43
C GLN A 349 7.21 11.72 20.53
N ALA A 350 6.45 12.14 19.51
CA ALA A 350 6.86 13.21 18.61
C ALA A 350 7.05 14.55 19.33
N ALA A 351 6.19 14.88 20.30
CA ALA A 351 6.34 16.11 21.10
C ALA A 351 7.64 16.08 21.93
N ALA A 352 7.94 14.94 22.57
CA ALA A 352 9.19 14.76 23.31
C ALA A 352 10.42 14.87 22.40
N PHE A 353 10.34 14.32 21.18
CA PHE A 353 11.37 14.48 20.17
C PHE A 353 11.54 15.94 19.72
N CYS A 354 10.46 16.63 19.37
CA CYS A 354 10.51 18.00 18.87
C CYS A 354 10.98 19.03 19.91
N ARG A 355 10.77 18.78 21.21
CA ARG A 355 11.37 19.61 22.27
C ARG A 355 12.89 19.56 22.31
N THR A 356 13.50 18.53 21.73
CA THR A 356 14.96 18.38 21.63
C THR A 356 15.51 18.85 20.28
N ALA A 357 14.64 19.26 19.34
CA ALA A 357 15.07 19.81 18.06
C ALA A 357 15.66 21.21 18.23
N PRO A 358 16.63 21.62 17.40
CA PRO A 358 17.17 22.97 17.48
C PRO A 358 16.09 24.03 17.22
N THR A 359 16.15 25.16 17.91
CA THR A 359 15.12 26.21 17.91
C THR A 359 14.71 26.65 16.51
N GLY A 360 15.68 26.77 15.59
CA GLY A 360 15.43 27.17 14.20
C GLY A 360 14.62 26.17 13.36
N GLN A 361 14.49 24.91 13.80
CA GLN A 361 13.71 23.88 13.09
C GLN A 361 12.57 23.29 13.92
N ALA A 362 12.43 23.67 15.19
CA ALA A 362 11.40 23.16 16.09
C ALA A 362 9.98 23.41 15.55
N ALA A 363 9.72 24.57 14.93
CA ALA A 363 8.43 24.86 14.29
C ALA A 363 8.07 23.84 13.20
N SER A 364 9.02 23.48 12.32
CA SER A 364 8.80 22.45 11.28
C SER A 364 8.58 21.06 11.90
N CYS A 365 9.29 20.72 12.97
CA CYS A 365 9.08 19.48 13.70
C CYS A 365 7.65 19.39 14.26
N PHE A 366 7.19 20.44 14.95
CA PHE A 366 5.84 20.49 15.50
C PHE A 366 4.74 20.55 14.44
N ALA A 367 5.01 21.14 13.27
CA ALA A 367 4.10 21.05 12.12
C ALA A 367 3.91 19.59 11.66
N GLY A 368 4.98 18.78 11.64
CA GLY A 368 4.88 17.34 11.33
C GLY A 368 4.02 16.56 12.32
N LEU A 369 4.11 16.88 13.61
CA LEU A 369 3.21 16.38 14.65
C LEU A 369 1.75 16.81 14.41
N GLY A 370 1.56 18.07 14.02
CA GLY A 370 0.26 18.69 13.76
C GLY A 370 -0.58 17.93 12.74
N VAL A 371 0.04 17.39 11.69
CA VAL A 371 -0.67 16.55 10.70
C VAL A 371 -1.39 15.37 11.37
N VAL A 372 -0.74 14.70 12.32
CA VAL A 372 -1.33 13.55 13.00
C VAL A 372 -2.37 14.00 14.03
N VAL A 373 -2.19 15.17 14.65
CA VAL A 373 -3.25 15.78 15.47
C VAL A 373 -4.50 16.06 14.63
N GLY A 374 -4.36 16.61 13.42
CA GLY A 374 -5.47 16.85 12.50
C GLY A 374 -6.19 15.55 12.08
N LEU A 375 -5.46 14.44 11.98
CA LEU A 375 -6.03 13.12 11.76
C LEU A 375 -6.77 12.57 13.00
N LEU A 376 -6.24 12.79 14.20
CA LEU A 376 -6.79 12.21 15.43
C LEU A 376 -7.99 13.00 15.98
N GLN A 377 -8.03 14.31 15.74
CA GLN A 377 -9.01 15.21 16.33
C GLN A 377 -10.02 15.71 15.29
N PRO A 378 -11.33 15.51 15.53
CA PRO A 378 -12.36 15.72 14.52
C PRO A 378 -12.75 17.20 14.30
N THR A 379 -12.37 18.09 15.21
CA THR A 379 -12.74 19.52 15.17
C THR A 379 -11.51 20.41 15.36
N ASP A 380 -11.54 21.61 14.77
CA ASP A 380 -10.46 22.61 14.93
C ASP A 380 -10.24 22.98 16.41
N HIS A 381 -11.30 23.00 17.21
CA HIS A 381 -11.21 23.22 18.66
C HIS A 381 -10.42 22.12 19.36
N ASP A 382 -10.71 20.85 19.05
CA ASP A 382 -10.02 19.71 19.64
C ASP A 382 -8.58 19.61 19.14
N GLN A 383 -8.32 19.97 17.88
CA GLN A 383 -6.98 20.12 17.32
C GLN A 383 -6.17 21.19 18.06
N ALA A 384 -6.76 22.36 18.30
CA ALA A 384 -6.11 23.44 19.05
C ALA A 384 -5.75 22.99 20.47
N LYS A 385 -6.69 22.33 21.17
CA LYS A 385 -6.44 21.77 22.51
C LYS A 385 -5.34 20.71 22.49
N ALA A 386 -5.34 19.82 21.49
CA ALA A 386 -4.34 18.76 21.34
C ALA A 386 -2.95 19.31 20.96
N CYS A 387 -2.86 20.46 20.29
CA CYS A 387 -1.59 21.14 19.99
C CYS A 387 -1.05 21.96 21.16
N ALA A 388 -1.91 22.58 21.98
CA ALA A 388 -1.53 23.58 22.99
C ALA A 388 -0.46 23.07 23.99
N HIS A 389 -0.74 21.96 24.68
CA HIS A 389 0.17 21.45 25.71
C HIS A 389 1.46 20.80 25.16
N PRO A 390 1.42 19.91 24.14
CA PRO A 390 2.65 19.26 23.67
C PRO A 390 3.59 20.20 22.92
N ALA A 391 3.08 21.23 22.23
CA ALA A 391 3.87 22.12 21.39
C ALA A 391 4.26 23.45 22.04
N GLY A 392 3.57 23.89 23.10
CA GLY A 392 3.90 25.13 23.82
C GLY A 392 3.99 26.32 22.87
N ALA A 393 5.15 26.98 22.83
CA ALA A 393 5.41 28.11 21.92
C ALA A 393 5.21 27.78 20.42
N TYR A 394 5.24 26.50 20.04
CA TYR A 394 5.04 26.04 18.66
C TYR A 394 3.61 25.56 18.37
N ALA A 395 2.65 25.82 19.27
CA ALA A 395 1.24 25.42 19.08
C ALA A 395 0.63 25.93 17.77
N GLY A 396 0.99 27.14 17.34
CA GLY A 396 0.56 27.69 16.05
C GLY A 396 1.05 26.89 14.84
N ALA A 397 2.29 26.41 14.87
CA ALA A 397 2.84 25.56 13.80
C ALA A 397 2.16 24.18 13.75
N CYS A 398 1.88 23.61 14.92
CA CYS A 398 1.10 22.37 15.05
C CYS A 398 -0.32 22.54 14.50
N LEU A 399 -1.04 23.58 14.94
CA LEU A 399 -2.43 23.80 14.56
C LEU A 399 -2.57 24.15 13.07
N GLY A 400 -1.66 24.97 12.54
CA GLY A 400 -1.65 25.32 11.12
C GLY A 400 -1.53 24.09 10.22
N ALA A 401 -0.68 23.13 10.60
CA ALA A 401 -0.57 21.85 9.88
C ALA A 401 -1.78 20.93 10.11
N ALA A 402 -2.34 20.89 11.32
CA ALA A 402 -3.51 20.08 11.64
C ALA A 402 -4.74 20.46 10.79
N ILE A 403 -4.99 21.75 10.62
CA ILE A 403 -6.10 22.28 9.83
C ILE A 403 -5.77 22.24 8.34
N GLY A 404 -4.59 22.75 7.97
CA GLY A 404 -4.22 22.98 6.58
C GLY A 404 -3.94 21.69 5.81
N GLU A 405 -3.23 20.74 6.42
CA GLU A 405 -2.74 19.55 5.71
C GLU A 405 -3.68 18.34 5.77
N VAL A 406 -4.80 18.41 6.51
CA VAL A 406 -5.76 17.30 6.67
C VAL A 406 -7.13 17.63 6.08
N ALA A 407 -7.26 18.78 5.39
CA ALA A 407 -8.54 19.23 4.85
C ALA A 407 -9.15 18.24 3.82
N PRO A 408 -10.47 17.94 3.89
CA PRO A 408 -11.15 16.98 3.00
C PRO A 408 -11.08 17.31 1.50
N ASN A 409 -10.82 18.58 1.16
CA ASN A 409 -10.63 19.03 -0.21
C ASN A 409 -9.29 18.58 -0.82
N GLY A 410 -8.40 17.96 -0.02
CA GLY A 410 -7.10 17.48 -0.43
C GLY A 410 -6.13 18.59 -0.87
N ARG A 411 -6.43 19.87 -0.60
CA ARG A 411 -5.62 21.01 -1.04
C ARG A 411 -4.36 21.25 -0.21
N GLY A 412 -4.29 20.72 1.00
CA GLY A 412 -3.06 20.65 1.80
C GLY A 412 -2.66 19.23 2.18
N ALA A 413 -3.42 18.22 1.76
CA ALA A 413 -3.08 16.82 1.98
C ALA A 413 -1.71 16.57 1.35
N TRP A 414 -0.71 16.51 2.22
CA TRP A 414 0.68 16.22 1.91
C TRP A 414 1.44 17.37 1.27
N GLY A 415 1.44 18.56 1.90
CA GLY A 415 2.32 19.70 1.60
C GLY A 415 1.88 20.57 0.44
#